data_AF-A0A7T0PCF9-F1
#
_entry.id   AF-A0A7T0PCF9-F1
#
_cell.length_a   1.000
_cell.length_b   1.000
_cell.length_c   1.000
_cell.angle_alpha   90.00
_cell.angle_beta   90.00
_cell.angle_gamma   90.00
#
_symmetry.space_group_name_H-M   'P 1'
#
loop_
_entity.id
_entity.type
_entity.pdbx_description
1 polymer ?
#
loop_
_entity_poly.entity_id
_entity_poly.type
_entity_poly.pdbx_seq_one_letter_code
_entity_poly.pdbx_strand_id
1 'polypeptide(L)'
;MSRALGNLLLRGCGVLVLVTGLGASLVGGARVATTYATLNEVTQRTSQTQAEVRSLTQETTQVRDELADVLTTKAAHRWCSQMTRENRENLAELSDAYARASDLAQDRTQETCADLVALAQAVIKAPLESLLTQEITSCRLTSDATATITGTVSVQTSDAFSRFTAVDMWVDALVFASNADDTPIASTTVEVDSVPLDGTPVAWETQIPMSVPEARYCSTKLSSWWPH
;
A
#
# COMPACT_ATOMS: atom_id res chain seq x y z
N MET A 1 -21.37 66.37 15.53
CA MET A 1 -21.87 65.12 16.17
C MET A 1 -21.90 64.04 15.10
N SER A 2 -21.58 62.77 15.25
CA SER A 2 -20.81 61.97 16.21
C SER A 2 -20.56 60.63 15.47
N ARG A 3 -19.58 59.86 15.93
CA ARG A 3 -19.06 58.60 15.38
C ARG A 3 -20.09 57.45 15.36
N ALA A 4 -19.88 56.46 14.49
CA ALA A 4 -19.66 55.04 14.83
C ALA A 4 -19.22 54.30 13.54
N LEU A 5 -17.98 53.81 13.36
CA LEU A 5 -17.31 52.64 13.95
C LEU A 5 -18.08 51.32 13.80
N GLY A 6 -17.50 50.41 12.99
CA GLY A 6 -17.81 48.99 12.92
C GLY A 6 -16.70 48.25 12.18
N ASN A 7 -15.74 47.69 12.94
CA ASN A 7 -14.66 46.83 12.48
C ASN A 7 -15.19 45.50 11.92
N LEU A 8 -14.59 44.96 10.85
CA LEU A 8 -14.22 43.53 10.80
C LEU A 8 -13.04 43.30 9.85
N LEU A 9 -12.12 42.45 10.31
CA LEU A 9 -10.76 42.23 9.86
C LEU A 9 -10.67 41.28 8.64
N LEU A 10 -9.98 41.73 7.59
CA LEU A 10 -9.32 40.88 6.60
C LEU A 10 -7.81 40.95 6.86
N ARG A 11 -7.26 39.90 7.47
CA ARG A 11 -5.82 39.75 7.71
C ARG A 11 -5.15 39.24 6.43
N GLY A 12 -4.22 40.04 5.90
CA GLY A 12 -3.38 39.69 4.76
C GLY A 12 -2.92 40.85 3.87
N CYS A 13 -3.09 42.12 4.28
CA CYS A 13 -2.48 43.28 3.61
C CYS A 13 -0.96 43.23 3.77
N GLY A 14 -0.14 43.31 2.73
CA GLY A 14 -0.15 44.41 1.77
C GLY A 14 0.74 45.51 2.36
N VAL A 15 2.02 45.52 1.99
CA VAL A 15 2.98 46.55 2.44
C VAL A 15 2.52 47.89 1.86
N LEU A 16 1.79 48.64 2.67
CA LEU A 16 1.35 50.00 2.40
C LEU A 16 2.55 50.94 2.59
N VAL A 17 3.23 51.32 1.51
CA VAL A 17 4.20 52.42 1.54
C VAL A 17 3.41 53.72 1.42
N LEU A 18 3.20 54.38 2.56
CA LEU A 18 2.66 55.74 2.65
C LEU A 18 3.63 56.74 2.03
N VAL A 19 3.32 57.22 0.82
CA VAL A 19 3.98 58.40 0.23
C VAL A 19 3.16 59.62 0.63
N THR A 20 3.50 60.23 1.76
CA THR A 20 2.98 61.56 2.14
C THR A 20 3.59 62.61 1.21
N GLY A 21 2.80 63.09 0.25
CA GLY A 21 3.15 64.27 -0.54
C GLY A 21 2.84 65.54 0.23
N LEU A 22 3.82 66.44 0.38
CA LEU A 22 3.61 67.87 0.64
C LEU A 22 4.81 68.68 0.13
N GLY A 23 4.56 69.45 -0.95
CA GLY A 23 5.15 70.76 -1.21
C GLY A 23 6.60 70.83 -1.71
N ALA A 24 6.79 70.86 -3.05
CA ALA A 24 7.94 71.53 -3.64
C ALA A 24 7.52 72.93 -4.12
N SER A 25 8.04 73.98 -3.49
CA SER A 25 8.10 75.31 -4.08
C SER A 25 9.25 75.33 -5.10
N LEU A 26 8.87 75.39 -6.37
CA LEU A 26 9.58 75.88 -7.56
C LEU A 26 11.07 76.29 -7.40
N VAL A 27 12.00 75.43 -7.84
CA VAL A 27 13.24 75.84 -8.56
C VAL A 27 13.73 74.68 -9.45
N GLY A 28 13.91 74.95 -10.74
CA GLY A 28 14.95 74.31 -11.56
C GLY A 28 14.57 73.06 -12.36
N GLY A 29 14.47 73.23 -13.68
CA GLY A 29 14.60 72.14 -14.65
C GLY A 29 15.94 71.43 -14.47
N ALA A 30 15.92 70.21 -13.94
CA ALA A 30 17.01 69.21 -13.89
C ALA A 30 16.61 67.91 -13.16
N ARG A 31 15.42 67.83 -12.52
CA ARG A 31 15.05 66.70 -11.64
C ARG A 31 13.99 65.73 -12.17
N VAL A 32 13.64 65.85 -13.46
CA VAL A 32 12.72 64.89 -14.09
C VAL A 32 13.50 63.66 -14.56
N ALA A 33 14.66 63.82 -15.22
CA ALA A 33 15.44 62.68 -15.71
C ALA A 33 15.94 61.72 -14.60
N THR A 34 16.28 62.23 -13.41
CA THR A 34 16.72 61.40 -12.28
C THR A 34 15.60 60.60 -11.63
N THR A 35 14.36 61.08 -11.66
CA THR A 35 13.19 60.36 -11.11
C THR A 35 12.70 59.25 -12.06
N TYR A 36 12.85 59.44 -13.38
CA TYR A 36 12.55 58.41 -14.37
C TYR A 36 13.65 57.35 -14.45
N ALA A 37 14.92 57.73 -14.30
CA ALA A 37 16.03 56.78 -14.22
C ALA A 37 15.89 55.85 -13.00
N THR A 38 15.55 56.39 -11.82
CA THR A 38 15.32 55.57 -10.62
C THR A 38 14.06 54.71 -10.72
N LEU A 39 12.99 55.19 -11.36
CA LEU A 39 11.80 54.38 -11.65
C LEU A 39 12.10 53.24 -12.63
N ASN A 40 12.85 53.49 -13.69
CA ASN A 40 13.26 52.43 -14.62
C ASN A 40 14.17 51.42 -13.93
N GLU A 41 15.14 51.86 -13.13
CA GLU A 41 16.04 50.97 -12.40
C GLU A 41 15.28 50.11 -11.37
N VAL A 42 14.33 50.70 -10.63
CA VAL A 42 13.46 49.98 -9.69
C VAL A 42 12.54 49.01 -10.44
N THR A 43 11.99 49.41 -11.59
CA THR A 43 11.14 48.53 -12.41
C THR A 43 11.94 47.38 -13.01
N GLN A 44 13.17 47.63 -13.48
CA GLN A 44 14.09 46.61 -13.97
C GLN A 44 14.49 45.64 -12.86
N ARG A 45 14.88 46.13 -11.69
CA ARG A 45 15.19 45.28 -10.53
C ARG A 45 13.98 44.46 -10.09
N THR A 46 12.78 45.05 -10.06
CA THR A 46 11.54 44.32 -9.74
C THR A 46 11.24 43.23 -10.78
N SER A 47 11.43 43.52 -12.07
CA SER A 47 11.24 42.54 -13.14
C SER A 47 12.28 41.40 -13.10
N GLN A 48 13.53 41.72 -12.76
CA GLN A 48 14.60 40.73 -12.59
C GLN A 48 14.33 39.86 -11.36
N THR A 49 13.96 40.44 -10.22
CA THR A 49 13.57 39.68 -9.03
C THR A 49 12.33 38.83 -9.28
N GLN A 50 11.33 39.30 -10.04
CA GLN A 50 10.18 38.47 -10.42
C GLN A 50 10.59 37.32 -11.36
N ALA A 51 11.51 37.54 -12.29
CA ALA A 51 12.03 36.48 -13.16
C ALA A 51 12.84 35.45 -12.35
N GLU A 52 13.67 35.89 -11.41
CA GLU A 52 14.45 35.05 -10.51
C GLU A 52 13.55 34.24 -9.58
N VAL A 53 12.51 34.85 -9.00
CA VAL A 53 11.50 34.14 -8.18
C VAL A 53 10.76 33.10 -9.02
N ARG A 54 10.40 33.39 -10.28
CA ARG A 54 9.78 32.41 -11.17
C ARG A 54 10.74 31.26 -11.50
N SER A 55 12.01 31.56 -11.80
CA SER A 55 13.05 30.56 -12.06
C SER A 55 13.25 29.64 -10.84
N LEU A 56 13.44 30.22 -9.66
CA LEU A 56 13.58 29.47 -8.40
C LEU A 56 12.33 28.65 -8.06
N THR A 57 11.13 29.17 -8.38
CA THR A 57 9.88 28.41 -8.20
C THR A 57 9.81 27.23 -9.16
N GLN A 58 10.24 27.40 -10.42
CA GLN A 58 10.33 26.32 -11.39
C GLN A 58 11.35 25.27 -10.95
N GLU A 59 12.55 25.67 -10.55
CA GLU A 59 13.60 24.77 -10.03
C GLU A 59 13.12 24.02 -8.78
N THR A 60 12.46 24.72 -7.85
CA THR A 60 11.89 24.08 -6.65
C THR A 60 10.79 23.08 -7.00
N THR A 61 10.00 23.35 -8.03
CA THR A 61 8.95 22.43 -8.51
C THR A 61 9.61 21.19 -9.13
N GLN A 62 10.59 21.39 -10.01
CA GLN A 62 11.35 20.30 -10.62
C GLN A 62 12.02 19.40 -9.57
N VAL A 63 12.71 19.98 -8.58
CA VAL A 63 13.36 19.19 -7.51
C VAL A 63 12.34 18.44 -6.67
N ARG A 64 11.15 19.00 -6.44
CA ARG A 64 10.06 18.30 -5.75
C ARG A 64 9.54 17.11 -6.54
N ASP A 65 9.37 17.29 -7.86
CA ASP A 65 8.89 16.24 -8.74
C ASP A 65 9.94 15.10 -8.86
N GLU A 66 11.23 15.45 -8.99
CA GLU A 66 12.33 14.48 -8.98
C GLU A 66 12.39 13.72 -7.65
N LEU A 67 12.21 14.40 -6.51
CA LEU A 67 12.17 13.75 -5.21
C LEU A 67 10.96 12.82 -5.08
N ALA A 68 9.79 13.23 -5.57
CA ALA A 68 8.59 12.40 -5.55
C ALA A 68 8.77 11.13 -6.39
N ASP A 69 9.41 11.24 -7.56
CA ASP A 69 9.72 10.10 -8.42
C ASP A 69 10.70 9.11 -7.75
N VAL A 70 11.77 9.62 -7.13
CA VAL A 70 12.73 8.79 -6.38
C VAL A 70 12.05 8.08 -5.21
N LEU A 71 11.22 8.77 -4.45
CA LEU A 71 10.48 8.18 -3.33
C LEU A 71 9.52 7.10 -3.80
N THR A 72 8.83 7.32 -4.92
CA THR A 72 7.89 6.36 -5.49
C THR A 72 8.62 5.12 -6.00
N THR A 73 9.75 5.29 -6.69
CA THR A 73 10.60 4.18 -7.15
C THR A 73 11.13 3.36 -5.97
N LYS A 74 11.57 4.02 -4.89
CA LYS A 74 12.00 3.32 -3.67
C LYS A 74 10.86 2.55 -3.01
N ALA A 75 9.65 3.12 -2.98
CA ALA A 75 8.47 2.46 -2.44
C ALA A 75 8.09 1.22 -3.27
N ALA A 76 8.16 1.30 -4.59
CA ALA A 76 7.97 0.18 -5.51
C ALA A 76 8.94 -0.97 -5.20
N HIS A 77 10.25 -0.70 -5.14
CA HIS A 77 11.25 -1.72 -4.77
C HIS A 77 10.97 -2.34 -3.40
N ARG A 78 10.61 -1.51 -2.41
CA ARG A 78 10.28 -2.00 -1.07
C ARG A 78 9.06 -2.92 -1.08
N TRP A 79 8.02 -2.56 -1.83
CA TRP A 79 6.85 -3.42 -1.97
C TRP A 79 7.21 -4.76 -2.62
N CYS A 80 7.91 -4.73 -3.75
CA CYS A 80 8.37 -5.93 -4.45
C CYS A 80 9.20 -6.85 -3.53
N SER A 81 10.10 -6.27 -2.71
CA SER A 81 10.93 -7.04 -1.79
C SER A 81 10.18 -7.71 -0.64
N GLN A 82 8.95 -7.27 -0.34
CA GLN A 82 8.09 -7.87 0.68
C GLN A 82 7.19 -8.97 0.11
N MET A 83 6.97 -9.00 -1.20
CA MET A 83 6.16 -10.03 -1.87
C MET A 83 7.00 -11.28 -2.11
N THR A 84 7.23 -12.06 -1.04
CA THR A 84 8.00 -13.31 -1.08
C THR A 84 7.24 -14.47 -0.43
N ARG A 85 7.63 -15.71 -0.76
CA ARG A 85 7.09 -16.95 -0.19
C ARG A 85 7.22 -17.00 1.34
N GLU A 86 8.31 -16.47 1.87
CA GLU A 86 8.56 -16.39 3.32
C GLU A 86 7.58 -15.43 4.00
N ASN A 87 7.09 -14.42 3.27
CA ASN A 87 6.15 -13.41 3.75
C ASN A 87 4.70 -13.63 3.26
N ARG A 88 4.40 -14.85 2.79
CA ARG A 88 3.10 -15.25 2.22
C ARG A 88 1.89 -14.98 3.11
N GLU A 89 2.05 -14.98 4.43
CA GLU A 89 0.98 -14.67 5.39
C GLU A 89 0.43 -13.25 5.19
N ASN A 90 1.26 -12.34 4.67
CA ASN A 90 0.90 -10.94 4.41
C ASN A 90 0.49 -10.68 2.94
N LEU A 91 0.35 -11.73 2.12
CA LEU A 91 0.07 -11.59 0.69
C LEU A 91 -1.21 -10.78 0.42
N ALA A 92 -2.29 -11.04 1.17
CA ALA A 92 -3.54 -10.31 1.03
C ALA A 92 -3.36 -8.82 1.39
N GLU A 93 -2.72 -8.52 2.52
CA GLU A 93 -2.46 -7.14 2.96
C GLU A 93 -1.58 -6.37 1.98
N LEU A 94 -0.54 -7.00 1.45
CA LEU A 94 0.36 -6.40 0.47
C LEU A 94 -0.34 -6.14 -0.87
N SER A 95 -1.20 -7.07 -1.30
CA SER A 95 -2.01 -6.91 -2.52
C SER A 95 -2.98 -5.74 -2.37
N ASP A 96 -3.65 -5.65 -1.23
CA ASP A 96 -4.51 -4.54 -0.85
C ASP A 96 -3.77 -3.20 -0.77
N ALA A 97 -2.54 -3.20 -0.24
CA ALA A 97 -1.70 -2.01 -0.20
C ALA A 97 -1.34 -1.51 -1.61
N TYR A 98 -1.06 -2.42 -2.54
CA TYR A 98 -0.86 -2.09 -3.96
C TYR A 98 -2.13 -1.50 -4.58
N ALA A 99 -3.29 -2.09 -4.34
CA ALA A 99 -4.58 -1.61 -4.85
C ALA A 99 -4.91 -0.17 -4.41
N ARG A 100 -4.49 0.22 -3.20
CA ARG A 100 -4.69 1.56 -2.63
C ARG A 100 -3.60 2.57 -3.02
N ALA A 101 -2.50 2.13 -3.63
CA ALA A 101 -1.44 3.02 -4.07
C ALA A 101 -1.93 3.95 -5.20
N SER A 102 -1.26 5.09 -5.40
CA SER A 102 -1.56 5.97 -6.53
C SER A 102 -1.19 5.31 -7.85
N ASP A 103 -1.81 5.75 -8.95
CA ASP A 103 -1.52 5.25 -10.30
C ASP A 103 -0.01 5.29 -10.61
N LEU A 104 0.66 6.41 -10.31
CA LEU A 104 2.11 6.53 -10.48
C LEU A 104 2.89 5.46 -9.69
N ALA A 105 2.47 5.15 -8.46
CA ALA A 105 3.12 4.12 -7.66
C ALA A 105 2.84 2.71 -8.18
N GLN A 106 1.62 2.47 -8.68
CA GLN A 106 1.26 1.22 -9.34
C GLN A 106 2.10 1.02 -10.61
N ASP A 107 2.19 2.02 -11.48
CA ASP A 107 3.00 2.00 -12.70
C ASP A 107 4.47 1.74 -12.39
N ARG A 108 5.06 2.44 -11.41
CA ARG A 108 6.45 2.21 -10.99
C ARG A 108 6.66 0.80 -10.43
N THR A 109 5.69 0.27 -9.70
CA THR A 109 5.77 -1.10 -9.16
C THR A 109 5.64 -2.13 -10.27
N GLN A 110 4.76 -1.90 -11.25
CA GLN A 110 4.62 -2.72 -12.45
C GLN A 110 5.92 -2.77 -13.27
N GLU A 111 6.58 -1.62 -13.47
CA GLU A 111 7.89 -1.53 -14.13
C GLU A 111 8.99 -2.29 -13.35
N THR A 112 8.89 -2.30 -12.02
CA THR A 112 9.90 -2.91 -11.13
C THR A 112 9.74 -4.43 -10.99
N CYS A 113 8.52 -4.94 -10.84
CA CYS A 113 8.24 -6.34 -10.56
C CYS A 113 6.88 -6.83 -11.11
N ALA A 114 6.72 -6.79 -12.43
CA ALA A 114 5.49 -7.14 -13.14
C ALA A 114 4.84 -8.48 -12.72
N ASP A 115 5.63 -9.52 -12.43
CA ASP A 115 5.09 -10.83 -12.03
C ASP A 115 4.44 -10.80 -10.64
N LEU A 116 5.02 -10.07 -9.69
CA LEU A 116 4.46 -9.90 -8.34
C LEU A 116 3.23 -9.00 -8.36
N VAL A 117 3.22 -7.99 -9.24
CA VAL A 117 2.01 -7.17 -9.45
C VAL A 117 0.86 -8.01 -10.00
N ALA A 118 1.12 -8.89 -10.95
CA ALA A 118 0.08 -9.75 -11.47
C ALA A 118 -0.44 -10.77 -10.45
N LEU A 119 0.43 -11.25 -9.54
CA LEU A 119 -0.01 -12.01 -8.38
C LEU A 119 -0.94 -11.18 -7.49
N ALA A 120 -0.54 -9.96 -7.12
CA ALA A 120 -1.38 -9.07 -6.32
C ALA A 120 -2.74 -8.81 -6.99
N GLN A 121 -2.75 -8.56 -8.30
CA GLN A 121 -3.98 -8.38 -9.08
C GLN A 121 -4.86 -9.63 -9.10
N ALA A 122 -4.28 -10.82 -9.19
CA ALA A 122 -5.02 -12.07 -9.11
C ALA A 122 -5.73 -12.21 -7.75
N VAL A 123 -5.01 -11.93 -6.65
CA VAL A 123 -5.54 -11.96 -5.28
C VAL A 123 -6.68 -10.96 -5.10
N ILE A 124 -6.51 -9.72 -5.58
CA ILE A 124 -7.55 -8.67 -5.50
C ILE A 124 -8.81 -9.09 -6.28
N LYS A 125 -8.64 -9.69 -7.46
CA LYS A 125 -9.75 -10.09 -8.33
C LYS A 125 -10.50 -11.30 -7.78
N ALA A 126 -9.78 -12.27 -7.21
CA ALA A 126 -10.35 -13.48 -6.64
C ALA A 126 -9.49 -13.94 -5.46
N PRO A 127 -9.94 -13.72 -4.21
CA PRO A 127 -9.29 -14.31 -3.04
C PRO A 127 -9.26 -15.83 -3.18
N LEU A 128 -8.09 -16.46 -3.00
CA LEU A 128 -7.91 -17.90 -3.22
C LEU A 128 -8.85 -18.72 -2.33
N GLU A 129 -9.13 -18.23 -1.13
CA GLU A 129 -10.04 -18.82 -0.15
C GLU A 129 -11.45 -19.05 -0.71
N SER A 130 -11.88 -18.22 -1.67
CA SER A 130 -13.18 -18.37 -2.34
C SER A 130 -13.21 -19.48 -3.41
N LEU A 131 -12.05 -19.92 -3.88
CA LEU A 131 -11.87 -20.97 -4.88
C LEU A 131 -11.48 -22.31 -4.24
N LEU A 132 -11.12 -22.28 -2.95
CA LEU A 132 -10.60 -23.41 -2.21
C LEU A 132 -11.73 -24.30 -1.68
N THR A 133 -11.57 -25.60 -1.89
CA THR A 133 -12.32 -26.63 -1.16
C THR A 133 -11.35 -27.40 -0.29
N GLN A 134 -11.69 -27.56 0.99
CA GLN A 134 -10.96 -28.41 1.94
C GLN A 134 -11.92 -29.43 2.53
N GLU A 135 -11.48 -30.68 2.60
CA GLU A 135 -12.25 -31.76 3.22
C GLU A 135 -11.35 -32.59 4.12
N ILE A 136 -11.82 -32.88 5.34
CA ILE A 136 -11.19 -33.89 6.20
C ILE A 136 -11.81 -35.24 5.86
N THR A 137 -10.99 -36.15 5.35
CA THR A 137 -11.41 -37.52 5.00
C THR A 137 -11.27 -38.47 6.18
N SER A 138 -10.34 -38.19 7.10
CA SER A 138 -10.14 -39.01 8.31
C SER A 138 -9.61 -38.18 9.48
N CYS A 139 -10.14 -38.48 10.66
CA CYS A 139 -9.66 -37.98 11.96
C CYS A 139 -9.55 -39.20 12.86
N ARG A 140 -8.33 -39.69 13.06
CA ARG A 140 -8.04 -40.89 13.86
C ARG A 140 -7.27 -40.52 15.11
N LEU A 141 -7.67 -41.10 16.23
CA LEU A 141 -7.05 -40.87 17.53
C LEU A 141 -6.45 -42.19 17.99
N THR A 142 -5.15 -42.18 18.27
CA THR A 142 -4.42 -43.36 18.74
C THR A 142 -4.26 -43.33 20.25
N SER A 143 -4.08 -44.50 20.87
CA SER A 143 -3.83 -44.66 22.31
C SER A 143 -2.58 -43.91 22.79
N ASP A 144 -1.65 -43.64 21.88
CA ASP A 144 -0.37 -42.99 22.16
C ASP A 144 -0.48 -41.46 22.12
N ALA A 145 -1.69 -40.95 22.39
CA ALA A 145 -2.04 -39.53 22.38
C ALA A 145 -1.62 -38.81 21.09
N THR A 146 -1.72 -39.48 19.94
CA THR A 146 -1.45 -38.88 18.62
C THR A 146 -2.73 -38.87 17.80
N ALA A 147 -3.06 -37.70 17.24
CA ALA A 147 -4.10 -37.57 16.24
C ALA A 147 -3.50 -37.67 14.83
N THR A 148 -4.08 -38.50 13.98
CA THR A 148 -3.79 -38.53 12.55
C THR A 148 -4.95 -37.88 11.81
N ILE A 149 -4.65 -36.83 11.05
CA ILE A 149 -5.61 -36.12 10.23
C ILE A 149 -5.24 -36.34 8.77
N THR A 150 -6.21 -36.80 7.99
CA THR A 150 -6.08 -36.92 6.54
C THR A 150 -7.14 -36.05 5.91
N GLY A 151 -6.77 -35.34 4.86
CA GLY A 151 -7.68 -34.47 4.13
C GLY A 151 -7.32 -34.33 2.67
N THR A 152 -8.13 -33.55 1.98
CA THR A 152 -7.87 -33.10 0.61
C THR A 152 -8.01 -31.59 0.51
N VAL A 153 -7.23 -31.00 -0.39
CA VAL A 153 -7.37 -29.60 -0.82
C VAL A 153 -7.47 -29.56 -2.33
N SER A 154 -8.36 -28.72 -2.86
CA SER A 154 -8.45 -28.44 -4.29
C SER A 154 -8.75 -26.97 -4.52
N VAL A 155 -8.15 -26.39 -5.55
CA VAL A 155 -8.43 -25.00 -5.96
C VAL A 155 -9.12 -25.03 -7.31
N GLN A 156 -10.32 -24.45 -7.37
CA GLN A 156 -11.08 -24.37 -8.61
C GLN A 156 -10.42 -23.44 -9.63
N THR A 157 -10.66 -23.70 -10.91
CA THR A 157 -10.19 -22.85 -12.01
C THR A 157 -10.71 -21.42 -11.87
N SER A 158 -9.86 -20.44 -12.13
CA SER A 158 -10.24 -19.03 -12.19
C SER A 158 -9.39 -18.27 -13.19
N ASP A 159 -10.03 -17.42 -14.00
CA ASP A 159 -9.34 -16.56 -14.95
C ASP A 159 -8.35 -15.61 -14.27
N ALA A 160 -8.58 -15.27 -13.00
CA ALA A 160 -7.67 -14.45 -12.21
C ALA A 160 -6.29 -15.12 -12.03
N PHE A 161 -6.26 -16.45 -11.93
CA PHE A 161 -5.05 -17.23 -11.70
C PHE A 161 -4.53 -17.94 -12.95
N SER A 162 -5.05 -17.61 -14.14
CA SER A 162 -4.72 -18.27 -15.41
C SER A 162 -3.23 -18.28 -15.79
N ARG A 163 -2.42 -17.40 -15.18
CA ARG A 163 -0.96 -17.34 -15.38
C ARG A 163 -0.14 -18.24 -14.45
N PHE A 164 -0.78 -18.82 -13.43
CA PHE A 164 -0.17 -19.71 -12.45
C PHE A 164 -0.65 -21.13 -12.71
N THR A 165 0.16 -22.11 -12.36
CA THR A 165 -0.14 -23.53 -12.64
C THR A 165 -0.52 -24.29 -11.38
N ALA A 166 0.11 -23.95 -10.27
CA ALA A 166 -0.12 -24.59 -8.98
C ALA A 166 0.12 -23.58 -7.85
N VAL A 167 -0.25 -23.99 -6.63
CA VAL A 167 0.07 -23.27 -5.39
C VAL A 167 0.60 -24.24 -4.35
N ASP A 168 1.59 -23.81 -3.57
CA ASP A 168 1.87 -24.44 -2.27
C ASP A 168 0.89 -23.87 -1.25
N MET A 169 0.36 -24.74 -0.39
CA MET A 169 -0.60 -24.36 0.63
C MET A 169 -0.09 -24.77 2.01
N TRP A 170 -0.19 -23.87 2.98
CA TRP A 170 0.05 -24.16 4.39
C TRP A 170 -1.31 -24.27 5.08
N VAL A 171 -1.63 -25.48 5.50
CA VAL A 171 -2.91 -25.84 6.07
C VAL A 171 -2.75 -26.12 7.56
N ASP A 172 -3.48 -25.39 8.38
CA ASP A 172 -3.54 -25.62 9.81
C ASP A 172 -4.50 -26.79 10.08
N ALA A 173 -3.93 -27.89 10.58
CA ALA A 173 -4.67 -29.04 11.06
C ALA A 173 -4.89 -28.87 12.57
N LEU A 174 -6.16 -28.90 12.97
CA LEU A 174 -6.62 -28.49 14.31
C LEU A 174 -7.36 -29.65 14.98
N VAL A 175 -7.09 -29.88 16.25
CA VAL A 175 -7.79 -30.87 17.07
C VAL A 175 -8.51 -30.17 18.21
N PHE A 176 -9.77 -30.53 18.44
CA PHE A 176 -10.62 -29.98 19.49
C PHE A 176 -11.11 -31.10 20.42
N ALA A 177 -11.32 -30.75 21.69
CA ALA A 177 -11.95 -31.65 22.66
C ALA A 177 -13.42 -31.93 22.30
N SER A 178 -14.12 -30.92 21.77
CA SER A 178 -15.48 -31.03 21.24
C SER A 178 -15.70 -30.12 20.04
N ASN A 179 -16.79 -30.34 19.30
CA ASN A 179 -17.19 -29.49 18.17
C ASN A 179 -17.81 -28.14 18.59
N ALA A 180 -17.96 -27.90 19.90
CA ALA A 180 -18.46 -26.65 20.46
C ALA A 180 -17.32 -25.73 20.95
N ASP A 181 -16.08 -26.22 20.94
CA ASP A 181 -14.92 -25.45 21.40
C ASP A 181 -14.35 -24.59 20.28
N ASP A 182 -14.03 -23.33 20.61
CA ASP A 182 -13.39 -22.40 19.66
C ASP A 182 -11.85 -22.43 19.75
N THR A 183 -11.30 -23.16 20.72
CA THR A 183 -9.85 -23.24 20.95
C THR A 183 -9.35 -24.66 20.70
N PRO A 184 -8.39 -24.86 19.78
CA PRO A 184 -7.81 -26.18 19.55
C PRO A 184 -6.96 -26.61 20.75
N ILE A 185 -7.05 -27.89 21.11
CA ILE A 185 -6.22 -28.52 22.13
C ILE A 185 -4.85 -28.94 21.58
N ALA A 186 -4.76 -29.11 20.26
CA ALA A 186 -3.51 -29.36 19.55
C ALA A 186 -3.64 -28.84 18.10
N SER A 187 -2.53 -28.40 17.52
CA SER A 187 -2.49 -27.95 16.13
C SER A 187 -1.11 -28.16 15.52
N THR A 188 -1.09 -28.25 14.20
CA THR A 188 0.14 -28.18 13.40
C THR A 188 -0.18 -27.58 12.04
N THR A 189 0.83 -27.06 11.37
CA THR A 189 0.71 -26.56 10.00
C THR A 189 1.41 -27.54 9.07
N VAL A 190 0.69 -28.04 8.06
CA VAL A 190 1.22 -28.91 7.02
C VAL A 190 1.36 -28.15 5.71
N GLU A 191 2.46 -28.37 5.01
CA GLU A 191 2.67 -27.86 3.65
C GLU A 191 2.13 -28.90 2.66
N VAL A 192 1.24 -28.47 1.77
CA VAL A 192 0.72 -29.25 0.65
C VAL A 192 1.28 -28.64 -0.62
N ASP A 193 2.29 -29.31 -1.17
CA ASP A 193 3.04 -28.79 -2.31
C ASP A 193 2.25 -28.94 -3.61
N SER A 194 2.42 -27.95 -4.50
CA SER A 194 2.00 -28.04 -5.91
C SER A 194 0.52 -28.43 -6.12
N VAL A 195 -0.40 -27.84 -5.36
CA VAL A 195 -1.84 -28.00 -5.56
C VAL A 195 -2.26 -27.38 -6.90
N PRO A 196 -2.75 -28.18 -7.88
CA PRO A 196 -3.11 -27.65 -9.19
C PRO A 196 -4.27 -26.67 -9.14
N LEU A 197 -4.26 -25.68 -10.02
CA LEU A 197 -5.32 -24.67 -10.18
C LEU A 197 -6.39 -25.11 -11.19
N ASP A 198 -6.71 -26.41 -11.21
CA ASP A 198 -7.63 -27.05 -12.16
C ASP A 198 -8.80 -27.81 -11.50
N GLY A 199 -8.93 -27.69 -10.17
CA GLY A 199 -9.93 -28.39 -9.38
C GLY A 199 -9.53 -29.82 -8.96
N THR A 200 -8.37 -30.32 -9.38
CA THR A 200 -7.88 -31.65 -8.96
C THR A 200 -7.57 -31.67 -7.47
N PRO A 201 -8.20 -32.56 -6.67
CA PRO A 201 -7.90 -32.67 -5.25
C PRO A 201 -6.53 -33.30 -4.99
N VAL A 202 -5.77 -32.69 -4.08
CA VAL A 202 -4.50 -33.20 -3.56
C VAL A 202 -4.72 -33.65 -2.12
N ALA A 203 -4.33 -34.90 -1.83
CA ALA A 203 -4.42 -35.46 -0.50
C ALA A 203 -3.22 -35.03 0.36
N TRP A 204 -3.47 -34.87 1.66
CA TRP A 204 -2.45 -34.60 2.66
C TRP A 204 -2.73 -35.39 3.94
N GLU A 205 -1.68 -35.65 4.71
CA GLU A 205 -1.75 -36.33 6.00
C GLU A 205 -0.79 -35.66 6.99
N THR A 206 -1.21 -35.55 8.25
CA THR A 206 -0.33 -35.11 9.33
C THR A 206 -0.64 -35.84 10.63
N GLN A 207 0.36 -35.87 11.52
CA GLN A 207 0.26 -36.43 12.85
C GLN A 207 0.53 -35.35 13.89
N ILE A 208 -0.39 -35.21 14.84
CA ILE A 208 -0.35 -34.18 15.87
C ILE A 208 -0.21 -34.87 17.22
N PRO A 209 0.93 -34.74 17.90
CA PRO A 209 1.07 -35.14 19.29
C PRO A 209 0.10 -34.34 20.17
N MET A 210 -0.57 -35.01 21.10
CA MET A 210 -1.55 -34.42 22.00
C MET A 210 -1.20 -34.76 23.45
N SER A 211 -1.57 -33.85 24.35
CA SER A 211 -1.43 -34.06 25.79
C SER A 211 -2.63 -34.78 26.42
N VAL A 212 -3.76 -34.82 25.71
CA VAL A 212 -5.03 -35.39 26.20
C VAL A 212 -5.67 -36.30 25.14
N PRO A 213 -6.12 -37.52 25.51
CA PRO A 213 -6.71 -38.47 24.56
C PRO A 213 -8.19 -38.18 24.25
N GLU A 214 -8.81 -37.20 24.90
CA GLU A 214 -10.25 -36.90 24.79
C GLU A 214 -10.64 -36.05 23.57
N ALA A 215 -9.77 -35.92 22.58
CA ALA A 215 -10.13 -35.29 21.32
C ALA A 215 -11.39 -35.94 20.71
N ARG A 216 -12.27 -35.14 20.11
CA ARG A 216 -13.47 -35.66 19.42
C ARG A 216 -13.70 -35.08 18.06
N TYR A 217 -12.94 -34.04 17.69
CA TYR A 217 -13.19 -33.29 16.48
C TYR A 217 -11.89 -32.79 15.87
N CYS A 218 -11.76 -32.93 14.56
CA CYS A 218 -10.69 -32.36 13.77
C CYS A 218 -11.26 -31.28 12.85
N SER A 219 -10.50 -30.21 12.66
CA SER A 219 -10.81 -29.16 11.68
C SER A 219 -9.57 -28.79 10.89
N THR A 220 -9.78 -28.10 9.78
CA THR A 220 -8.73 -27.62 8.89
C THR A 220 -8.99 -26.18 8.54
N LYS A 221 -7.91 -25.40 8.38
CA LYS A 221 -7.98 -24.00 7.95
C LYS A 221 -6.82 -23.71 7.01
N LEU A 222 -7.05 -22.94 5.95
CA LEU A 222 -5.95 -22.38 5.17
C LEU A 222 -5.24 -21.30 5.99
N SER A 223 -3.94 -21.48 6.21
CA SER A 223 -3.10 -20.52 6.91
C SER A 223 -2.52 -19.50 5.93
N SER A 224 -1.86 -19.98 4.88
CA SER A 224 -1.26 -19.17 3.82
C SER A 224 -0.99 -20.00 2.57
N TRP A 225 -0.60 -19.36 1.47
CA TRP A 225 -0.30 -20.02 0.21
C TRP A 225 0.67 -19.20 -0.65
N TRP A 226 1.31 -19.84 -1.62
CA TRP A 226 2.19 -19.17 -2.58
C TRP A 226 2.12 -19.84 -3.96
N PRO A 227 2.04 -19.10 -5.07
CA PRO A 227 1.89 -19.69 -6.40
C PRO A 227 3.21 -20.14 -7.04
N HIS A 228 3.07 -21.02 -8.03
CA HIS A 228 4.07 -21.46 -9.01
C HIS A 228 3.68 -21.15 -10.45
#